data_AF-A0A1Y3APB0-F1
#
_entry.id   AF-A0A1Y3APB0-F1
#
_cell.length_a   1.000
_cell.length_b   1.000
_cell.length_c   1.000
_cell.angle_alpha   90.00
_cell.angle_beta   90.00
_cell.angle_gamma   90.00
#
_symmetry.space_group_name_H-M   'P 1'
#
loop_
_entity.id
_entity.type
_entity.pdbx_description
1 polymer ?
#
loop_
_entity_poly.entity_id
_entity_poly.type
_entity_poly.pdbx_seq_one_letter_code
_entity_poly.pdbx_strand_id
1 'polypeptide(L)'
;MQTSDKHAQPDHGVNTMFVDCGNTKIELLDPIADCKSPIENFLDKNPTGGIHHLCFEVDNLDAACLDLRKRGLRLLSDRPKIGAHGKPVIFCHPKDCSGVLIELEQA
;
A
#
# COMPACT_ATOMS: atom_id res chain seq x y z
N MET A 1 -16.21 -14.99 -5.84
CA MET A 1 -14.82 -14.53 -5.81
C MET A 1 -14.37 -14.41 -7.24
N GLN A 2 -14.23 -13.18 -7.74
CA GLN A 2 -13.77 -12.90 -9.10
C GLN A 2 -12.35 -12.35 -9.02
N THR A 3 -11.53 -12.64 -10.02
CA THR A 3 -10.16 -12.11 -10.13
C THR A 3 -10.05 -11.22 -11.35
N SER A 4 -9.30 -10.11 -11.23
CA SER A 4 -8.92 -9.30 -12.39
C SER A 4 -7.81 -9.98 -13.18
N ASP A 5 -7.54 -9.47 -14.38
CA ASP A 5 -6.28 -9.75 -15.07
C ASP A 5 -5.10 -9.09 -14.35
N LYS A 6 -3.89 -9.58 -14.63
CA LYS A 6 -2.63 -8.98 -14.18
C LYS A 6 -2.42 -7.64 -14.91
N HIS A 7 -2.19 -6.58 -14.16
CA HIS A 7 -1.91 -5.24 -14.69
C HIS A 7 -0.52 -4.77 -14.27
N ALA A 8 0.26 -4.21 -15.20
CA ALA A 8 1.56 -3.65 -14.89
C ALA A 8 1.39 -2.24 -14.33
N GLN A 9 2.09 -1.93 -13.23
CA GLN A 9 2.18 -0.60 -12.63
C GLN A 9 3.65 -0.12 -12.64
N PRO A 10 4.18 0.33 -13.79
CA PRO A 10 5.61 0.67 -13.93
C PRO A 10 6.08 1.74 -12.95
N ASP A 11 5.26 2.76 -12.70
CA ASP A 11 5.57 3.85 -11.75
C ASP A 11 5.66 3.38 -10.28
N HIS A 12 5.11 2.20 -9.99
CA HIS A 12 5.13 1.55 -8.68
C HIS A 12 6.06 0.33 -8.63
N GLY A 13 6.68 -0.05 -9.76
CA GLY A 13 7.60 -1.19 -9.84
C GLY A 13 6.96 -2.56 -9.55
N VAL A 14 5.64 -2.68 -9.68
CA VAL A 14 4.90 -3.91 -9.38
C VAL A 14 3.85 -4.22 -10.43
N ASN A 15 3.52 -5.48 -10.59
CA ASN A 15 2.29 -5.92 -11.20
C ASN A 15 1.24 -6.12 -10.11
N THR A 16 -0.01 -5.77 -10.41
CA THR A 16 -1.14 -5.94 -9.50
C THR A 16 -2.17 -6.90 -10.10
N MET A 17 -2.80 -7.69 -9.25
CA MET A 17 -3.98 -8.47 -9.58
C MET A 17 -4.93 -8.42 -8.39
N PHE A 18 -6.21 -8.17 -8.65
CA PHE A 18 -7.21 -8.02 -7.60
C PHE A 18 -8.08 -9.25 -7.48
N VAL A 19 -8.36 -9.61 -6.24
CA VAL A 19 -9.34 -10.62 -5.88
C VAL A 19 -10.48 -9.91 -5.17
N ASP A 20 -11.67 -9.95 -5.78
CA ASP A 20 -12.86 -9.32 -5.23
C ASP A 20 -13.53 -10.26 -4.20
N CYS A 21 -13.57 -9.78 -2.96
CA CYS A 21 -14.18 -10.43 -1.81
C CYS A 21 -15.58 -9.87 -1.48
N GLY A 22 -16.12 -8.98 -2.30
CA GLY A 22 -17.43 -8.35 -2.16
C GLY A 22 -17.39 -7.06 -1.35
N ASN A 23 -16.89 -7.10 -0.11
CA ASN A 23 -16.79 -5.93 0.76
C ASN A 23 -15.40 -5.28 0.78
N THR A 24 -14.40 -5.95 0.21
CA THR A 24 -13.01 -5.48 0.10
C THR A 24 -12.31 -6.24 -1.03
N LYS A 25 -11.07 -5.86 -1.33
CA LYS A 25 -10.22 -6.55 -2.31
C LYS A 25 -8.95 -7.06 -1.63
N ILE A 26 -8.46 -8.20 -2.10
CA ILE A 26 -7.07 -8.60 -1.86
C ILE A 26 -6.28 -8.17 -3.10
N GLU A 27 -5.24 -7.38 -2.88
CA GLU A 27 -4.29 -7.01 -3.94
C GLU A 27 -3.08 -7.93 -3.89
N LEU A 28 -2.86 -8.65 -4.99
CA LEU A 28 -1.70 -9.51 -5.18
C LEU A 28 -0.63 -8.71 -5.91
N LEU A 29 0.56 -8.66 -5.32
CA LEU A 29 1.69 -7.89 -5.81
C LEU A 29 2.84 -8.81 -6.23
N ASP A 30 3.42 -8.52 -7.38
CA ASP A 30 4.58 -9.22 -7.94
C ASP A 30 5.53 -8.20 -8.58
N PRO A 31 6.84 -8.21 -8.34
CA PRO A 31 7.77 -7.29 -8.96
C PRO A 31 7.69 -7.31 -10.50
N ILE A 32 7.86 -6.16 -11.14
CA ILE A 32 8.10 -6.12 -12.59
C ILE A 32 9.58 -6.46 -12.83
N ALA A 33 9.85 -7.40 -13.74
CA ALA A 33 11.22 -7.76 -14.10
C ALA A 33 12.02 -6.52 -14.55
N ASP A 34 13.30 -6.48 -14.20
CA ASP A 34 14.23 -5.39 -14.54
C ASP A 34 13.84 -3.99 -14.03
N CYS A 35 12.85 -3.90 -13.13
CA CYS A 35 12.45 -2.67 -12.44
C CYS A 35 12.78 -2.78 -10.95
N LYS A 36 13.24 -1.69 -10.34
CA LYS A 36 13.43 -1.64 -8.88
C LYS A 36 12.07 -1.65 -8.18
N SER A 37 11.75 -2.72 -7.48
CA SER A 37 10.45 -2.89 -6.83
C SER A 37 10.51 -2.58 -5.32
N PRO A 38 9.52 -1.85 -4.76
CA PRO A 38 9.49 -1.53 -3.33
C PRO A 38 9.31 -2.76 -2.42
N ILE A 39 8.84 -3.90 -2.98
CA ILE A 39 8.57 -5.13 -2.23
C ILE A 39 9.69 -6.17 -2.29
N GLU A 40 10.81 -5.90 -2.99
CA GLU A 40 11.95 -6.83 -3.12
C GLU A 40 12.46 -7.30 -1.75
N ASN A 41 12.82 -6.35 -0.88
CA ASN A 41 13.32 -6.65 0.46
C ASN A 41 12.33 -7.45 1.33
N PHE A 42 11.02 -7.31 1.06
CA PHE A 42 10.01 -8.09 1.75
C PHE A 42 10.02 -9.54 1.26
N LEU A 43 10.09 -9.76 -0.05
CA LEU A 43 10.15 -11.09 -0.66
C LEU A 43 11.45 -11.83 -0.34
N ASP A 44 12.58 -11.13 -0.28
CA ASP A 44 13.87 -11.72 0.13
C ASP A 44 13.80 -12.31 1.55
N LYS A 45 13.06 -11.64 2.44
CA LYS A 45 12.84 -12.11 3.82
C LYS A 45 11.73 -13.13 3.94
N ASN A 46 10.79 -13.13 2.99
CA ASN A 46 9.58 -13.97 2.98
C ASN A 46 9.43 -14.63 1.60
N PRO A 47 10.24 -15.66 1.28
CA PRO A 47 10.32 -16.22 -0.07
C PRO A 47 9.03 -16.90 -0.54
N THR A 48 8.13 -17.27 0.38
CA THR A 48 6.79 -17.81 0.06
C THR A 48 5.72 -16.73 -0.08
N GLY A 49 6.07 -15.45 0.05
CA GLY A 49 5.15 -14.33 0.14
C GLY A 49 4.56 -14.11 1.54
N GLY A 50 3.61 -13.19 1.64
CA GLY A 50 2.92 -12.83 2.88
C GLY A 50 2.08 -11.56 2.77
N ILE A 51 1.41 -11.19 3.87
CA ILE A 51 0.66 -9.93 3.94
C ILE A 51 1.65 -8.77 4.07
N HIS A 52 1.72 -7.91 3.05
CA HIS A 52 2.66 -6.78 3.03
C HIS A 52 2.15 -5.57 3.82
N HIS A 53 0.90 -5.16 3.57
CA HIS A 53 0.28 -3.99 4.19
C HIS A 53 -1.24 -4.10 4.16
N LEU A 54 -1.90 -3.20 4.88
CA LEU A 54 -3.35 -2.99 4.83
C LEU A 54 -3.63 -1.55 4.39
N CYS A 55 -4.56 -1.36 3.46
CA CYS A 55 -5.00 -0.05 3.02
C CYS A 55 -6.39 0.28 3.59
N PHE A 56 -6.55 1.48 4.13
CA PHE A 56 -7.82 2.03 4.60
C PHE A 56 -8.13 3.34 3.90
N GLU A 57 -9.39 3.52 3.52
CA GLU A 57 -9.87 4.78 2.97
C GLU A 57 -10.09 5.82 4.07
N VAL A 58 -9.82 7.09 3.77
CA VAL A 58 -10.12 8.24 4.60
C VAL A 58 -10.77 9.35 3.79
N ASP A 59 -11.76 10.03 4.37
CA ASP A 59 -12.52 11.08 3.67
C ASP A 59 -11.67 12.30 3.26
N ASN A 60 -10.65 12.63 4.05
CA ASN A 60 -9.72 13.72 3.77
C ASN A 60 -8.32 13.34 4.24
N LEU A 61 -7.46 12.99 3.28
CA LEU A 61 -6.12 12.48 3.56
C LEU A 61 -5.23 13.53 4.23
N ASP A 62 -5.30 14.80 3.82
CA ASP A 62 -4.49 15.86 4.41
C ASP A 62 -4.85 16.12 5.89
N ALA A 63 -6.14 16.11 6.19
CA ALA A 63 -6.65 16.23 7.56
C ALA A 63 -6.23 15.02 8.42
N ALA A 64 -6.33 13.81 7.88
CA ALA A 64 -5.88 12.59 8.55
C ALA A 64 -4.36 12.64 8.83
N CYS A 65 -3.55 13.03 7.84
CA CYS A 65 -2.10 13.20 8.01
C CYS A 65 -1.77 14.18 9.13
N LEU A 66 -2.46 15.32 9.17
CA LEU A 66 -2.26 16.34 10.20
C LEU A 66 -2.61 15.82 11.60
N ASP A 67 -3.74 15.12 11.75
CA ASP A 67 -4.16 14.54 13.03
C ASP A 67 -3.17 13.47 13.52
N LEU A 68 -2.74 12.56 12.64
CA LEU A 68 -1.80 11.49 12.99
C LEU A 68 -0.44 12.06 13.43
N ARG A 69 0.07 13.09 12.74
CA ARG A 69 1.31 13.77 13.14
C ARG A 69 1.16 14.48 14.49
N LYS A 70 0.02 15.15 14.74
CA LYS A 70 -0.28 15.78 16.05
C LYS A 70 -0.31 14.76 17.19
N ARG A 71 -0.73 13.54 16.90
CA ARG A 71 -0.74 12.41 17.85
C ARG A 71 0.61 11.69 17.97
N GLY A 72 1.63 12.15 17.25
CA GLY A 72 2.99 11.62 17.35
C GLY A 72 3.27 10.38 16.50
N LEU A 73 2.40 10.02 15.55
CA LEU A 73 2.64 8.89 14.65
C LEU A 73 3.63 9.28 13.54
N ARG A 74 4.51 8.34 13.18
CA ARG A 74 5.44 8.48 12.06
C ARG A 74 4.76 8.10 10.76
N LEU A 75 4.76 9.04 9.81
CA LEU A 75 4.42 8.77 8.41
C LEU A 75 5.70 8.56 7.62
N LEU A 76 5.69 7.66 6.63
CA LEU A 76 6.88 7.29 5.85
C LEU A 76 7.28 8.35 4.81
N SER A 77 6.42 9.31 4.53
CA SER A 77 6.71 10.47 3.68
C SER A 77 6.21 11.76 4.31
N ASP A 78 6.75 12.90 3.86
CA ASP A 78 6.29 14.22 4.32
C ASP A 78 4.93 14.58 3.75
N ARG A 79 4.66 14.17 2.50
CA ARG A 79 3.42 14.43 1.77
C ARG A 79 2.86 13.14 1.16
N PRO A 80 1.53 13.06 0.94
CA PRO A 80 0.93 12.01 0.15
C PRO A 80 1.55 11.91 -1.25
N LYS A 81 1.56 10.70 -1.81
CA LYS A 81 1.94 10.42 -3.20
C LYS A 81 0.75 9.81 -3.94
N ILE A 82 0.78 9.80 -5.26
CA ILE A 82 -0.23 9.06 -6.02
C ILE A 82 0.07 7.56 -5.89
N GLY A 83 -0.93 6.77 -5.49
CA GLY A 83 -0.88 5.32 -5.39
C GLY A 83 -1.35 4.61 -6.65
N ALA A 84 -1.37 3.28 -6.62
CA ALA A 84 -1.67 2.43 -7.78
C ALA A 84 -3.09 2.61 -8.35
N HIS A 85 -4.02 3.14 -7.55
CA HIS A 85 -5.39 3.47 -7.98
C HIS A 85 -5.54 4.90 -8.51
N GLY A 86 -4.44 5.64 -8.68
CA GLY A 86 -4.47 7.04 -9.13
C GLY A 86 -4.94 8.03 -8.05
N LYS A 87 -5.14 7.57 -6.81
CA LYS A 87 -5.54 8.40 -5.68
C LYS A 87 -4.34 8.75 -4.78
N PRO A 88 -4.40 9.86 -4.04
CA PRO A 88 -3.40 10.16 -3.01
C PRO A 88 -3.36 9.09 -1.92
N VAL A 89 -2.16 8.69 -1.53
CA VAL A 89 -1.89 7.71 -0.47
C VAL A 89 -0.73 8.14 0.42
N ILE A 90 -0.72 7.66 1.67
CA ILE A 90 0.42 7.78 2.59
C ILE A 90 0.55 6.53 3.46
N PHE A 91 1.76 6.20 3.87
CA PHE A 91 2.03 5.05 4.73
C PHE A 91 2.39 5.46 6.15
N CYS A 92 1.83 4.77 7.13
CA CYS A 92 2.19 4.84 8.55
C CYS A 92 3.33 3.85 8.85
N HIS A 93 4.29 4.26 9.68
CA HIS A 93 5.44 3.43 10.01
C HIS A 93 5.01 2.23 10.88
N PRO A 94 5.38 0.97 10.55
CA PRO A 94 4.88 -0.22 11.25
C PRO A 94 5.13 -0.25 12.76
N LYS A 95 6.25 0.34 13.20
CA LYS A 95 6.58 0.51 14.63
C LYS A 95 5.53 1.30 15.44
N ASP A 96 4.68 2.11 14.79
CA ASP A 96 3.56 2.81 15.45
C ASP A 96 2.20 2.11 15.22
N CYS A 97 2.20 1.01 14.47
CA CYS A 97 1.01 0.29 14.03
C CYS A 97 1.10 -1.21 14.38
N SER A 98 1.67 -1.53 15.55
CA SER A 98 1.81 -2.90 16.05
C SER A 98 2.48 -3.89 15.07
N GLY A 99 3.43 -3.39 14.28
CA GLY A 99 4.19 -4.19 13.31
C GLY A 99 3.55 -4.27 11.92
N VAL A 100 2.36 -3.72 11.71
CA VAL A 100 1.67 -3.72 10.41
C VAL A 100 1.98 -2.44 9.64
N LEU A 101 2.34 -2.57 8.37
CA LEU A 101 2.40 -1.43 7.46
C LEU A 101 0.97 -1.02 7.09
N ILE A 102 0.58 0.21 7.43
CA ILE A 102 -0.75 0.74 7.13
C ILE A 102 -0.62 1.80 6.05
N GLU A 103 -1.40 1.66 4.99
CA GLU A 103 -1.64 2.67 3.97
C GLU A 103 -2.97 3.38 4.24
N LEU A 104 -2.99 4.69 4.08
CA LEU A 104 -4.21 5.49 4.04
C LEU A 104 -4.36 6.03 2.62
N GLU A 105 -5.49 5.76 2.00
CA GLU A 105 -5.87 6.23 0.67
C GLU A 105 -7.03 7.22 0.78
N GLN A 106 -7.01 8.26 -0.05
CA GLN A 106 -8.16 9.16 -0.18
C GLN A 106 -9.37 8.39 -0.74
N ALA A 107 -10.52 8.45 -0.05
CA ALA A 107 -11.78 7.90 -0.55
C ALA A 107 -12.19 8.53 -1.90
#